data_AF-A0A1G0GCT7-F1
#
_entry.id   AF-A0A1G0GCT7-F1
#
_cell.length_a   1.000
_cell.length_b   1.000
_cell.length_c   1.000
_cell.angle_alpha   90.00
_cell.angle_beta   90.00
_cell.angle_gamma   90.00
#
_symmetry.space_group_name_H-M   'P 1'
#
loop_
_entity.id
_entity.type
_entity.pdbx_description
1 polymer ?
#
loop_
_entity_poly.entity_id
_entity_poly.type
_entity_poly.pdbx_seq_one_letter_code
_entity_poly.pdbx_strand_id
1 'polypeptide(L)'
;MRKKIMTWDLGATKCAAAIVEYTQHHQLQCKKRACVKIKSCSSLEDLVTTLENLLDTKMTDADSICIGAAGQYDGEYLQLAAGYPYPMGFAQLAKQQNWPPFAIVHDYSPIVCATFTSYIEETKNIKFLNQAKINPLGRRVALGIGTGVGLKDGLLFENGDFWLGTNEVGHIGVTTPPLAEKFYLERHHDLLKFLRSDGVLKENETLTFEKILAGRGMARLHSYFDRNAAHQTSEEIGTLVREGKANETLATFAWYLGLLVGTVQLSFMPDGGLWITGGVVLNHLELFEHNDFLHGIESSPAYLNVRQQFPLAVLCNTEHAFMGGAYYANQRL
;
A
#
# COMPACT_ATOMS: atom_id res chain seq x y z
N MET A 1 23.84 -16.78 12.23
CA MET A 1 23.81 -17.68 11.05
C MET A 1 23.13 -16.96 9.90
N ARG A 2 23.54 -17.17 8.65
CA ARG A 2 22.88 -16.59 7.48
C ARG A 2 21.57 -17.36 7.25
N LYS A 3 20.43 -16.68 7.23
CA LYS A 3 19.14 -17.29 6.88
C LYS A 3 18.73 -16.85 5.47
N LYS A 4 18.23 -17.78 4.66
CA LYS A 4 17.60 -17.55 3.35
C LYS A 4 16.09 -17.57 3.53
N ILE A 5 15.43 -16.48 3.16
CA ILE A 5 13.99 -16.30 3.35
C ILE A 5 13.35 -16.04 1.99
N MET A 6 12.26 -16.73 1.68
CA MET A 6 11.45 -16.42 0.50
C MET A 6 10.28 -15.54 0.88
N THR A 7 10.14 -14.42 0.19
CA THR A 7 9.13 -13.40 0.49
C THR A 7 8.30 -13.11 -0.72
N TRP A 8 6.97 -13.07 -0.56
CA TRP A 8 6.06 -12.81 -1.67
C TRP A 8 5.24 -11.55 -1.41
N ASP A 9 4.98 -10.81 -2.48
CA ASP A 9 3.98 -9.76 -2.61
C ASP A 9 2.92 -10.25 -3.61
N LEU A 10 1.88 -10.86 -3.06
CA LEU A 10 0.81 -11.53 -3.79
C LEU A 10 -0.41 -10.61 -3.86
N GLY A 11 -0.52 -9.84 -4.95
CA GLY A 11 -1.69 -9.02 -5.24
C GLY A 11 -2.78 -9.80 -5.99
N ALA A 12 -3.84 -9.10 -6.42
CA ALA A 12 -4.96 -9.72 -7.16
C ALA A 12 -4.62 -10.19 -8.58
N THR A 13 -3.60 -9.60 -9.23
CA THR A 13 -3.28 -9.86 -10.65
C THR A 13 -1.84 -10.28 -10.91
N LYS A 14 -0.92 -9.93 -10.02
CA LYS A 14 0.51 -10.21 -10.10
C LYS A 14 0.97 -10.75 -8.75
N CYS A 15 1.90 -11.70 -8.80
CA CYS A 15 2.65 -12.17 -7.65
C CYS A 15 4.12 -11.85 -7.91
N ALA A 16 4.73 -11.04 -7.05
CA ALA A 16 6.17 -10.86 -7.04
C ALA A 16 6.76 -11.64 -5.87
N ALA A 17 7.92 -12.24 -6.06
CA ALA A 17 8.61 -12.97 -5.02
C ALA A 17 10.10 -12.64 -5.03
N ALA A 18 10.75 -12.78 -3.89
CA ALA A 18 12.17 -12.53 -3.75
C ALA A 18 12.82 -13.51 -2.78
N ILE A 19 14.11 -13.74 -3.00
CA ILE A 19 15.02 -14.37 -2.04
C ILE A 19 15.71 -13.24 -1.29
N VAL A 20 15.47 -13.19 0.02
CA VAL A 20 16.10 -12.24 0.93
C VAL A 20 16.98 -13.00 1.89
N GLU A 21 18.17 -12.48 2.14
CA GLU A 21 19.08 -13.05 3.12
C GLU A 21 19.19 -12.17 4.34
N TYR A 22 19.12 -12.80 5.50
CA TYR A 22 19.44 -12.19 6.77
C TYR A 22 20.87 -12.55 7.16
N THR A 23 21.73 -11.54 7.24
CA THR A 23 23.17 -11.69 7.48
C THR A 23 23.50 -11.63 8.98
N GLN A 24 24.75 -11.98 9.33
CA GLN A 24 25.23 -11.92 10.72
C GLN A 24 25.24 -10.50 11.32
N HIS A 25 25.14 -9.45 10.49
CA HIS A 25 25.08 -8.06 10.92
C HIS A 25 23.65 -7.54 11.08
N HIS A 26 22.66 -8.42 11.21
CA HIS A 26 21.24 -8.05 11.28
C HIS A 26 20.71 -7.29 10.05
N GLN A 27 21.44 -7.36 8.93
CA GLN A 27 21.06 -6.71 7.68
C GLN A 27 20.33 -7.70 6.78
N LEU A 28 19.25 -7.21 6.17
CA LEU A 28 18.52 -7.89 5.13
C LEU A 28 19.07 -7.47 3.77
N GLN A 29 19.13 -8.41 2.83
CA GLN A 29 19.52 -8.10 1.46
C GLN A 29 18.70 -8.92 0.47
N CYS A 30 17.98 -8.23 -0.42
CA CYS A 30 17.34 -8.85 -1.57
C CYS A 30 18.40 -9.35 -2.56
N LYS A 31 18.44 -10.65 -2.83
CA LYS A 31 19.41 -11.27 -3.74
C LYS A 31 18.86 -11.46 -5.14
N LYS A 32 17.61 -11.87 -5.22
CA LYS A 32 16.94 -12.16 -6.49
C LYS A 32 15.45 -11.93 -6.34
N ARG A 33 14.82 -11.44 -7.39
CA ARG A 33 13.38 -11.19 -7.45
C ARG A 33 12.80 -11.65 -8.77
N ALA A 34 11.54 -12.05 -8.75
CA ALA A 34 10.75 -12.47 -9.89
C ALA A 34 9.34 -11.88 -9.78
N CYS A 35 8.66 -11.73 -10.91
CA CYS A 35 7.28 -11.29 -10.95
C CYS A 35 6.52 -12.04 -12.03
N VAL A 36 5.33 -12.55 -11.67
CA VAL A 36 4.50 -13.40 -12.51
C VAL A 36 3.08 -12.82 -12.52
N LYS A 37 2.43 -12.84 -13.69
CA LYS A 37 0.99 -12.56 -13.77
C LYS A 37 0.24 -13.80 -13.30
N ILE A 38 -0.60 -13.69 -12.27
CA ILE A 38 -1.25 -14.87 -11.65
C ILE A 38 -2.07 -15.65 -12.68
N LYS A 39 -2.72 -14.94 -13.62
CA LYS A 39 -3.51 -15.52 -14.71
C LYS A 39 -2.70 -16.24 -15.80
N SER A 40 -1.38 -16.11 -15.83
CA SER A 40 -0.55 -16.91 -16.76
C SER A 40 -0.27 -18.32 -16.22
N CYS A 41 -0.64 -18.61 -14.98
CA CYS A 41 -0.55 -19.93 -14.36
C CYS A 41 -1.94 -20.56 -14.30
N SER A 42 -1.98 -21.88 -14.32
CA SER A 42 -3.21 -22.69 -14.31
C SER A 42 -3.66 -23.10 -12.90
N SER A 43 -2.76 -23.10 -11.92
CA SER A 43 -3.03 -23.42 -10.51
C SER A 43 -2.02 -22.75 -9.57
N LEU A 44 -2.22 -22.92 -8.25
CA LEU A 44 -1.27 -22.45 -7.24
C LEU A 44 0.08 -23.19 -7.32
N GLU A 45 0.05 -24.50 -7.60
CA GLU A 45 1.24 -25.33 -7.84
C GLU A 45 2.06 -24.82 -9.02
N ASP A 46 1.39 -24.44 -10.10
CA ASP A 46 2.00 -23.88 -11.31
C ASP A 46 2.60 -22.49 -11.03
N LEU A 47 1.93 -21.65 -10.24
CA LEU A 47 2.47 -20.38 -9.77
C LEU A 47 3.74 -20.58 -8.93
N VAL A 48 3.72 -21.48 -7.95
CA VAL A 48 4.88 -21.83 -7.12
C VAL A 48 6.03 -22.31 -8.00
N THR A 49 5.78 -23.28 -8.87
CA THR A 49 6.81 -23.85 -9.77
C THR A 49 7.40 -22.77 -10.69
N THR A 50 6.57 -21.88 -11.23
CA THR A 50 7.01 -20.76 -12.06
C THR A 50 7.91 -19.81 -11.26
N LEU A 51 7.54 -19.47 -10.02
CA LEU A 51 8.36 -18.63 -9.14
C LEU A 51 9.68 -19.31 -8.77
N GLU A 52 9.67 -20.60 -8.41
CA GLU A 52 10.88 -21.38 -8.11
C GLU A 52 11.85 -21.39 -9.30
N ASN A 53 11.34 -21.61 -10.52
CA ASN A 53 12.14 -21.59 -11.75
C ASN A 53 12.76 -20.21 -12.02
N LEU A 54 11.96 -19.14 -11.87
CA LEU A 54 12.46 -17.77 -12.08
C LEU A 54 13.47 -17.37 -11.01
N LEU A 55 13.26 -17.81 -9.76
CA LEU A 55 14.16 -17.56 -8.64
C LEU A 55 15.35 -18.52 -8.60
N ASP A 56 15.34 -19.61 -9.37
CA ASP A 56 16.36 -20.68 -9.34
C ASP A 56 16.59 -21.20 -7.91
N THR A 57 15.50 -21.42 -7.17
CA THR A 57 15.51 -21.89 -5.77
C THR A 57 14.14 -22.46 -5.44
N LYS A 58 14.09 -23.64 -4.82
CA LYS A 58 12.82 -24.22 -4.37
C LYS A 58 12.36 -23.58 -3.06
N MET A 59 11.05 -23.57 -2.83
CA MET A 59 10.45 -23.15 -1.56
C MET A 59 11.01 -23.97 -0.39
N THR A 60 11.31 -25.25 -0.63
CA THR A 60 11.92 -26.17 0.35
C THR A 60 13.37 -25.82 0.72
N ASP A 61 14.06 -25.01 -0.09
CA ASP A 61 15.46 -24.64 0.12
C ASP A 61 15.61 -23.32 0.91
N ALA A 62 14.49 -22.74 1.35
CA ALA A 62 14.43 -21.59 2.23
C ALA A 62 14.36 -22.04 3.70
N ASP A 63 14.83 -21.20 4.62
CA ASP A 63 14.69 -21.43 6.06
C ASP A 63 13.27 -21.06 6.55
N SER A 64 12.62 -20.12 5.86
CA SER A 64 11.24 -19.70 6.13
C SER A 64 10.63 -18.97 4.93
N ILE A 65 9.30 -18.88 4.89
CA ILE A 65 8.55 -18.23 3.81
C ILE A 65 7.54 -17.23 4.39
N CYS A 66 7.52 -16.00 3.90
CA CYS A 66 6.48 -15.02 4.24
C CYS A 66 5.77 -14.52 3.00
N ILE A 67 4.46 -14.72 2.93
CA ILE A 67 3.62 -14.27 1.83
C ILE A 67 2.77 -13.11 2.32
N GLY A 68 3.08 -11.89 1.88
CA GLY A 68 2.18 -10.76 1.97
C GLY A 68 1.13 -10.90 0.88
N ALA A 69 -0.14 -11.06 1.24
CA ALA A 69 -1.20 -11.38 0.32
C ALA A 69 -2.39 -10.42 0.42
N ALA A 70 -2.94 -10.05 -0.74
CA ALA A 70 -4.20 -9.34 -0.83
C ALA A 70 -5.34 -10.31 -0.52
N GLY A 71 -6.12 -10.00 0.52
CA GLY A 71 -7.23 -10.83 0.98
C GLY A 71 -7.03 -11.42 2.37
N GLN A 72 -7.94 -12.31 2.75
CA GLN A 72 -7.98 -12.92 4.07
C GLN A 72 -7.56 -14.39 3.99
N TYR A 73 -6.55 -14.76 4.78
CA TYR A 73 -6.14 -16.15 4.95
C TYR A 73 -6.84 -16.75 6.17
N ASP A 74 -7.54 -17.87 5.98
CA ASP A 74 -8.29 -18.56 7.04
C ASP A 74 -7.51 -19.70 7.73
N GLY A 75 -6.23 -19.89 7.35
CA GLY A 75 -5.39 -20.99 7.80
C GLY A 75 -5.30 -22.14 6.81
N GLU A 76 -6.20 -22.19 5.81
CA GLU A 76 -6.19 -23.20 4.75
C GLU A 76 -6.10 -22.54 3.36
N TYR A 77 -7.02 -21.60 3.10
CA TYR A 77 -7.19 -20.88 1.84
C TYR A 77 -6.99 -19.37 1.99
N LEU A 78 -6.36 -18.77 0.98
CA LEU A 78 -6.37 -17.32 0.80
C LEU A 78 -7.61 -16.91 -0.02
N GLN A 79 -8.45 -16.07 0.58
CA GLN A 79 -9.70 -15.61 -0.02
C GLN A 79 -9.62 -14.12 -0.37
N LEU A 80 -10.01 -13.79 -1.60
CA LEU A 80 -10.15 -12.40 -2.06
C LEU A 80 -11.59 -12.18 -2.49
N ALA A 81 -12.20 -11.05 -2.12
CA ALA A 81 -13.61 -10.77 -2.43
C ALA A 81 -13.93 -10.81 -3.93
N ALA A 82 -12.99 -10.35 -4.77
CA ALA A 82 -13.11 -10.42 -6.23
C ALA A 82 -12.73 -11.79 -6.84
N GLY A 83 -12.22 -12.70 -6.00
CA GLY A 83 -11.72 -14.02 -6.39
C GLY A 83 -10.30 -14.01 -6.98
N TYR A 84 -9.56 -15.08 -6.71
CA TYR A 84 -8.36 -15.47 -7.47
C TYR A 84 -8.76 -16.33 -8.67
N PRO A 85 -7.94 -16.43 -9.73
CA PRO A 85 -8.26 -17.23 -10.91
C PRO A 85 -8.35 -18.75 -10.65
N TYR A 86 -7.79 -19.23 -9.54
CA TYR A 86 -7.84 -20.61 -9.07
C TYR A 86 -7.82 -20.64 -7.53
N PRO A 87 -8.18 -21.77 -6.89
CA PRO A 87 -8.13 -21.91 -5.44
C PRO A 87 -6.71 -21.68 -4.88
N MET A 88 -6.60 -20.88 -3.83
CA MET A 88 -5.32 -20.54 -3.19
C MET A 88 -5.13 -21.35 -1.90
N GLY A 89 -5.16 -22.68 -2.02
CA GLY A 89 -5.06 -23.64 -0.90
C GLY A 89 -3.62 -23.84 -0.42
N PHE A 90 -3.07 -22.84 0.24
CA PHE A 90 -1.66 -22.84 0.64
C PHE A 90 -1.30 -23.90 1.69
N ALA A 91 -2.18 -24.19 2.66
CA ALA A 91 -1.86 -25.15 3.72
C ALA A 91 -1.67 -26.57 3.16
N GLN A 92 -2.60 -27.00 2.30
CA GLN A 92 -2.50 -28.28 1.61
C GLN A 92 -1.22 -28.36 0.78
N LEU A 93 -0.93 -27.32 -0.01
CA LEU A 93 0.24 -27.31 -0.89
C LEU A 93 1.56 -27.33 -0.11
N ALA A 94 1.68 -26.49 0.93
CA ALA A 94 2.85 -26.43 1.79
C ALA A 94 3.12 -27.78 2.45
N LYS A 95 2.08 -28.49 2.90
CA LYS A 95 2.19 -29.85 3.43
C LYS A 95 2.64 -30.87 2.37
N GLN A 96 2.07 -30.82 1.17
CA GLN A 96 2.41 -31.75 0.09
C GLN A 96 3.86 -31.57 -0.40
N GLN A 97 4.35 -30.33 -0.42
CA GLN A 97 5.70 -30.01 -0.88
C GLN A 97 6.74 -29.96 0.26
N ASN A 98 6.35 -30.19 1.51
CA ASN A 98 7.20 -30.09 2.71
C ASN A 98 7.88 -28.72 2.83
N TRP A 99 7.10 -27.64 2.74
CA TRP A 99 7.64 -26.30 2.94
C TRP A 99 8.22 -26.13 4.35
N PRO A 100 9.25 -25.27 4.51
CA PRO A 100 9.69 -24.80 5.82
C PRO A 100 8.56 -24.03 6.52
N PRO A 101 8.75 -23.59 7.79
CA PRO A 101 7.82 -22.68 8.44
C PRO A 101 7.44 -21.51 7.52
N PHE A 102 6.14 -21.29 7.36
CA PHE A 102 5.62 -20.22 6.51
C PHE A 102 4.50 -19.45 7.20
N ALA A 103 4.32 -18.21 6.77
CA ALA A 103 3.20 -17.37 7.18
C ALA A 103 2.58 -16.67 5.96
N ILE A 104 1.27 -16.53 5.99
CA ILE A 104 0.53 -15.66 5.07
C ILE A 104 -0.05 -14.52 5.91
N VAL A 105 0.38 -13.31 5.58
CA VAL A 105 -0.02 -12.08 6.25
C VAL A 105 -0.67 -11.15 5.24
N HIS A 106 -1.38 -10.15 5.71
CA HIS A 106 -1.92 -9.12 4.83
C HIS A 106 -0.79 -8.39 4.08
N ASP A 107 -0.96 -8.09 2.80
CA ASP A 107 0.03 -7.46 1.89
C ASP A 107 0.72 -6.18 2.43
N TYR A 108 0.02 -5.37 3.24
CA TYR A 108 0.58 -4.19 3.91
C TYR A 108 1.37 -4.47 5.19
N SER A 109 1.24 -5.66 5.78
CA SER A 109 1.98 -6.06 6.99
C SER A 109 3.50 -6.07 6.75
N PRO A 110 4.01 -6.66 5.65
CA PRO A 110 5.39 -6.50 5.25
C PRO A 110 5.81 -5.05 5.10
N ILE A 111 4.96 -4.18 4.56
CA ILE A 111 5.33 -2.77 4.34
C ILE A 111 5.60 -2.06 5.67
N VAL A 112 4.76 -2.28 6.70
CA VAL A 112 5.02 -1.77 8.06
C VAL A 112 6.32 -2.36 8.60
N CYS A 113 6.52 -3.68 8.47
CA CYS A 113 7.72 -4.36 8.94
C CYS A 113 9.00 -3.79 8.31
N ALA A 114 8.97 -3.41 7.04
CA ALA A 114 10.11 -2.81 6.35
C ALA A 114 10.58 -1.52 7.03
N THR A 115 9.64 -0.77 7.62
CA THR A 115 9.96 0.47 8.33
C THR A 115 10.80 0.18 9.57
N PHE A 116 10.64 -0.97 10.24
CA PHE A 116 11.43 -1.36 11.41
C PHE A 116 12.88 -1.76 11.09
N THR A 117 13.29 -1.65 9.82
CA THR A 117 14.61 -2.08 9.34
C THR A 117 15.43 -0.90 8.82
N SER A 118 16.71 -1.13 8.56
CA SER A 118 17.58 -0.14 7.90
C SER A 118 17.14 0.23 6.48
N TYR A 119 16.11 -0.41 5.92
CA TYR A 119 15.56 -0.09 4.61
C TYR A 119 15.19 1.39 4.47
N ILE A 120 14.62 2.00 5.52
CA ILE A 120 14.21 3.41 5.54
C ILE A 120 15.36 4.38 5.82
N GLU A 121 16.56 3.89 6.09
CA GLU A 121 17.77 4.71 6.26
C GLU A 121 18.46 5.00 4.91
N GLU A 122 18.18 4.18 3.89
CA GLU A 122 18.72 4.36 2.55
C GLU A 122 17.93 5.42 1.77
N THR A 123 18.57 6.55 1.47
CA THR A 123 17.95 7.71 0.80
C THR A 123 17.33 7.39 -0.56
N LYS A 124 17.83 6.39 -1.29
CA LYS A 124 17.23 5.93 -2.56
C LYS A 124 15.87 5.24 -2.38
N ASN A 125 15.56 4.77 -1.18
CA ASN A 125 14.32 4.02 -0.89
C ASN A 125 13.21 4.94 -0.38
N ILE A 126 13.51 6.20 -0.03
CA ILE A 126 12.60 7.04 0.72
C ILE A 126 12.68 8.52 0.35
N LYS A 127 11.54 9.14 0.10
CA LYS A 127 11.39 10.59 -0.07
C LYS A 127 10.64 11.15 1.13
N PHE A 128 11.35 11.80 2.05
CA PHE A 128 10.72 12.52 3.16
C PHE A 128 9.95 13.75 2.64
N LEU A 129 8.72 13.92 3.12
CA LEU A 129 7.82 15.03 2.78
C LEU A 129 7.86 16.14 3.84
N ASN A 130 8.47 15.87 5.00
CA ASN A 130 8.76 16.85 6.04
C ASN A 130 10.08 16.51 6.76
N GLN A 131 10.51 17.37 7.69
CA GLN A 131 11.75 17.22 8.44
C GLN A 131 11.52 16.67 9.88
N ALA A 132 10.37 16.05 10.12
CA ALA A 132 10.03 15.51 11.43
C ALA A 132 10.94 14.34 11.81
N LYS A 133 11.31 14.26 13.09
CA LYS A 133 12.16 13.18 13.62
C LYS A 133 11.32 11.94 13.90
N ILE A 134 11.84 10.78 13.50
CA ILE A 134 11.23 9.49 13.77
C ILE A 134 11.38 9.15 15.25
N ASN A 135 10.27 8.88 15.95
CA ASN A 135 10.30 8.16 17.22
C ASN A 135 10.53 6.66 16.92
N PRO A 136 11.68 6.07 17.27
CA PRO A 136 12.00 4.68 16.88
C PRO A 136 10.98 3.65 17.38
N LEU A 137 10.37 3.90 18.53
CA LEU A 137 9.36 3.06 19.18
C LEU A 137 7.93 3.61 19.01
N GLY A 138 7.80 4.70 18.26
CA GLY A 138 6.51 5.32 17.97
C GLY A 138 5.67 4.48 17.01
N ARG A 139 4.37 4.78 16.97
CA ARG A 139 3.45 4.05 16.09
C ARG A 139 3.78 4.39 14.64
N ARG A 140 3.89 3.35 13.81
CA ARG A 140 4.19 3.47 12.39
C ARG A 140 2.99 3.05 11.58
N VAL A 141 2.72 3.75 10.50
CA VAL A 141 1.61 3.45 9.60
C VAL A 141 2.15 3.36 8.18
N ALA A 142 1.85 2.26 7.49
CA ALA A 142 2.04 2.15 6.05
C ALA A 142 0.70 2.38 5.35
N LEU A 143 0.65 3.30 4.40
CA LEU A 143 -0.53 3.61 3.59
C LEU A 143 -0.20 3.39 2.12
N GLY A 144 -0.81 2.39 1.49
CA GLY A 144 -0.65 2.15 0.06
C GLY A 144 -1.81 2.65 -0.76
N ILE A 145 -1.47 3.23 -1.91
CA ILE A 145 -2.41 3.75 -2.89
C ILE A 145 -2.00 3.23 -4.28
N GLY A 146 -2.70 2.20 -4.72
CA GLY A 146 -2.42 1.48 -5.96
C GLY A 146 -3.70 1.04 -6.65
N THR A 147 -3.83 -0.26 -6.92
CA THR A 147 -5.08 -0.83 -7.44
C THR A 147 -6.24 -0.65 -6.46
N GLY A 148 -5.95 -0.73 -5.16
CA GLY A 148 -6.82 -0.37 -4.04
C GLY A 148 -6.11 0.59 -3.09
N VAL A 149 -6.77 0.92 -1.98
CA VAL A 149 -6.17 1.63 -0.85
C VAL A 149 -6.06 0.65 0.31
N GLY A 150 -4.89 0.54 0.92
CA GLY A 150 -4.76 -0.27 2.12
C GLY A 150 -3.81 0.34 3.13
N LEU A 151 -3.99 -0.07 4.37
CA LEU A 151 -3.27 0.49 5.50
C LEU A 151 -3.00 -0.63 6.50
N LYS A 152 -1.80 -0.62 7.09
CA LYS A 152 -1.53 -1.32 8.34
C LYS A 152 -0.70 -0.42 9.23
N ASP A 153 -0.83 -0.63 10.52
CA ASP A 153 -0.05 0.05 11.53
C ASP A 153 0.70 -0.94 12.39
N GLY A 154 1.71 -0.46 13.11
CA GLY A 154 2.47 -1.30 14.01
C GLY A 154 3.35 -0.51 14.98
N LEU A 155 3.87 -1.25 15.95
CA LEU A 155 4.76 -0.76 16.99
C LEU A 155 5.95 -1.70 17.08
N LEU A 156 7.16 -1.14 17.20
CA LEU A 156 8.36 -1.88 17.56
C LEU A 156 8.60 -1.69 19.06
N PHE A 157 8.78 -2.78 19.79
CA PHE A 157 9.07 -2.77 21.22
C PHE A 157 10.59 -2.77 21.47
N GLU A 158 11.00 -2.31 22.64
CA GLU A 158 12.43 -2.23 23.02
C GLU A 158 13.14 -3.59 23.00
N ASN A 159 12.41 -4.67 23.25
CA ASN A 159 12.94 -6.03 23.22
C ASN A 159 13.11 -6.60 21.79
N GLY A 160 12.78 -5.83 20.75
CA GLY A 160 12.86 -6.23 19.35
C GLY A 160 11.64 -7.00 18.82
N ASP A 161 10.64 -7.29 19.67
CA ASP A 161 9.34 -7.77 19.21
C ASP A 161 8.52 -6.60 18.64
N PHE A 162 7.45 -6.90 17.94
CA PHE A 162 6.58 -5.90 17.34
C PHE A 162 5.10 -6.28 17.46
N TRP A 163 4.23 -5.31 17.26
CA TRP A 163 2.80 -5.53 17.09
C TRP A 163 2.35 -4.97 15.75
N LEU A 164 1.40 -5.64 15.11
CA LEU A 164 0.76 -5.20 13.87
C LEU A 164 -0.74 -5.09 14.10
N GLY A 165 -1.32 -3.98 13.67
CA GLY A 165 -2.76 -3.75 13.71
C GLY A 165 -3.49 -4.45 12.57
N THR A 166 -4.78 -4.67 12.78
CA THR A 166 -5.70 -5.23 11.78
C THR A 166 -6.76 -4.19 11.42
N ASN A 167 -6.77 -3.74 10.17
CA ASN A 167 -7.73 -2.76 9.68
C ASN A 167 -7.89 -2.81 8.14
N GLU A 168 -8.99 -2.28 7.62
CA GLU A 168 -9.27 -2.18 6.18
C GLU A 168 -9.63 -0.73 5.80
N VAL A 169 -8.76 0.22 6.17
CA VAL A 169 -9.04 1.66 6.08
C VAL A 169 -9.37 2.15 4.66
N GLY A 170 -8.95 1.44 3.61
CA GLY A 170 -9.32 1.81 2.23
C GLY A 170 -10.82 1.89 1.96
N HIS A 171 -11.62 1.15 2.73
CA HIS A 171 -13.07 1.11 2.59
C HIS A 171 -13.81 2.16 3.43
N ILE A 172 -13.11 3.03 4.17
CA ILE A 172 -13.79 4.12 4.87
C ILE A 172 -14.37 5.14 3.88
N GLY A 173 -15.51 5.72 4.26
CA GLY A 173 -16.10 6.83 3.54
C GLY A 173 -15.21 8.08 3.60
N VAL A 174 -15.20 8.85 2.53
CA VAL A 174 -14.78 10.24 2.55
C VAL A 174 -15.82 10.99 3.36
N THR A 175 -15.41 11.52 4.50
CA THR A 175 -16.25 12.37 5.34
C THR A 175 -16.12 13.83 4.91
N THR A 176 -17.16 14.61 5.14
CA THR A 176 -17.06 16.06 5.03
C THR A 176 -16.06 16.56 6.07
N PRO A 177 -14.98 17.25 5.68
CA PRO A 177 -14.00 17.74 6.63
C PRO A 177 -14.63 18.78 7.58
N PRO A 178 -14.19 18.86 8.84
CA PRO A 178 -14.73 19.80 9.82
C PRO A 178 -14.43 21.27 9.50
N LEU A 179 -13.39 21.56 8.71
CA LEU A 179 -13.07 22.91 8.26
C LEU A 179 -12.40 22.86 6.89
N ALA A 180 -13.04 23.35 5.84
CA ALA A 180 -12.40 23.53 4.55
C ALA A 180 -12.90 24.80 3.88
N GLU A 181 -12.11 25.38 2.98
CA GLU A 181 -12.57 26.51 2.19
C GLU A 181 -13.80 26.14 1.36
N LYS A 182 -14.69 27.12 1.17
CA LYS A 182 -15.97 26.95 0.46
C LYS A 182 -15.80 26.26 -0.89
N PHE A 183 -14.75 26.63 -1.64
CA PHE A 183 -14.44 26.06 -2.94
C PHE A 183 -14.25 24.54 -2.91
N TYR A 184 -13.53 23.99 -1.91
CA TYR A 184 -13.35 22.54 -1.80
C TYR A 184 -14.63 21.82 -1.45
N LEU A 185 -15.45 22.40 -0.57
CA LEU A 185 -16.75 21.84 -0.18
C LEU A 185 -17.73 21.82 -1.37
N GLU A 186 -17.79 22.89 -2.13
CA GLU A 186 -18.61 22.98 -3.35
C GLU A 186 -18.16 21.95 -4.39
N ARG A 187 -16.85 21.87 -4.66
CA ARG A 187 -16.27 20.87 -5.57
C ARG A 187 -16.59 19.44 -5.10
N HIS A 188 -16.45 19.14 -3.81
CA HIS A 188 -16.77 17.83 -3.25
C HIS A 188 -18.25 17.48 -3.48
N HIS A 189 -19.17 18.40 -3.17
CA HIS A 189 -20.59 18.18 -3.38
C HIS A 189 -20.95 17.98 -4.85
N ASP A 190 -20.35 18.76 -5.75
CA ASP A 190 -20.61 18.63 -7.19
C ASP A 190 -20.01 17.35 -7.76
N LEU A 191 -18.85 16.91 -7.27
CA LEU A 191 -18.29 15.60 -7.59
C LEU A 191 -19.22 14.47 -7.14
N LEU A 192 -19.82 14.54 -5.94
CA LEU A 192 -20.77 13.54 -5.49
C LEU A 192 -22.00 13.46 -6.41
N LYS A 193 -22.56 14.60 -6.83
CA LYS A 193 -23.67 14.64 -7.81
C LYS A 193 -23.24 14.03 -9.15
N PHE A 194 -22.05 14.39 -9.62
CA PHE A 194 -21.46 13.85 -10.85
C PHE A 194 -21.35 12.32 -10.77
N LEU A 195 -20.76 11.77 -9.72
CA LEU A 195 -20.53 10.34 -9.58
C LEU A 195 -21.83 9.55 -9.45
N ARG A 196 -22.88 10.15 -8.87
CA ARG A 196 -24.23 9.58 -8.89
C ARG A 196 -24.83 9.60 -10.30
N SER A 197 -24.74 10.73 -10.99
CA SER A 197 -25.25 10.86 -12.37
C SER A 197 -24.56 9.91 -13.36
N ASP A 198 -23.28 9.59 -13.11
CA ASP A 198 -22.45 8.69 -13.92
C ASP A 198 -22.62 7.21 -13.50
N GLY A 199 -23.45 6.93 -12.49
CA GLY A 199 -23.71 5.57 -12.00
C GLY A 199 -22.56 4.94 -11.19
N VAL A 200 -21.53 5.72 -10.84
CA VAL A 200 -20.38 5.27 -10.03
C VAL A 200 -20.77 5.12 -8.55
N LEU A 201 -21.68 5.96 -8.08
CA LEU A 201 -22.30 5.88 -6.76
C LEU A 201 -23.80 5.63 -6.90
N LYS A 202 -24.34 4.70 -6.10
CA LYS A 202 -25.79 4.58 -5.92
C LYS A 202 -26.32 5.75 -5.09
N GLU A 203 -27.62 6.01 -5.16
CA GLU A 203 -28.27 7.14 -4.47
C GLU A 203 -27.88 7.24 -2.98
N ASN A 204 -27.94 6.11 -2.27
CA ASN A 204 -27.65 6.00 -0.84
C ASN A 204 -26.21 5.53 -0.53
N GLU A 205 -25.33 5.49 -1.52
CA GLU A 205 -23.93 5.09 -1.33
C GLU A 205 -23.05 6.29 -0.98
N THR A 206 -22.16 6.11 -0.01
CA THR A 206 -21.15 7.11 0.34
C THR A 206 -19.90 6.91 -0.51
N LEU A 207 -19.24 8.01 -0.89
CA LEU A 207 -17.96 7.96 -1.56
C LEU A 207 -16.88 7.41 -0.62
N THR A 208 -16.08 6.43 -1.05
CA THR A 208 -14.91 5.97 -0.29
C THR A 208 -13.62 6.56 -0.85
N PHE A 209 -12.57 6.63 -0.04
CA PHE A 209 -11.25 7.08 -0.52
C PHE A 209 -10.74 6.20 -1.66
N GLU A 210 -10.94 4.88 -1.58
CA GLU A 210 -10.53 3.95 -2.64
C GLU A 210 -11.15 4.25 -4.00
N LYS A 211 -12.42 4.70 -4.07
CA LYS A 211 -13.07 5.04 -5.34
C LYS A 211 -12.38 6.21 -6.08
N ILE A 212 -11.68 7.09 -5.36
CA ILE A 212 -11.04 8.31 -5.89
C ILE A 212 -9.52 8.19 -5.97
N LEU A 213 -8.89 7.57 -5.00
CA LEU A 213 -7.43 7.54 -4.88
C LEU A 213 -6.79 6.30 -5.53
N ALA A 214 -7.57 5.25 -5.79
CA ALA A 214 -7.03 4.00 -6.32
C ALA A 214 -7.68 3.57 -7.63
N GLY A 215 -7.01 2.66 -8.34
CA GLY A 215 -7.48 2.06 -9.58
C GLY A 215 -7.90 3.10 -10.61
N ARG A 216 -9.21 3.15 -10.92
CA ARG A 216 -9.79 4.12 -11.88
C ARG A 216 -10.02 5.53 -11.32
N GLY A 217 -9.63 5.79 -10.08
CA GLY A 217 -9.94 7.01 -9.35
C GLY A 217 -9.49 8.29 -10.06
N MET A 218 -8.26 8.31 -10.58
CA MET A 218 -7.76 9.45 -11.35
C MET A 218 -8.55 9.70 -12.63
N ALA A 219 -8.94 8.64 -13.35
CA ALA A 219 -9.77 8.78 -14.54
C ALA A 219 -11.19 9.26 -14.21
N ARG A 220 -11.77 8.80 -13.09
CA ARG A 220 -13.06 9.27 -12.58
C ARG A 220 -13.02 10.74 -12.18
N LEU A 221 -11.93 11.19 -11.57
CA LEU A 221 -11.75 12.61 -11.23
C LEU A 221 -11.61 13.45 -12.48
N HIS A 222 -10.86 12.97 -13.48
CA HIS A 222 -10.68 13.74 -14.70
C HIS A 222 -11.98 13.85 -15.51
N SER A 223 -12.79 12.79 -15.55
CA SER A 223 -14.08 12.83 -16.28
C SER A 223 -15.09 13.83 -15.71
N TYR A 224 -14.90 14.28 -14.45
CA TYR A 224 -15.63 15.41 -13.88
C TYR A 224 -15.26 16.75 -14.54
N PHE A 225 -14.00 16.93 -14.90
CA PHE A 225 -13.51 18.15 -15.57
C PHE A 225 -13.64 18.10 -17.10
N ASP A 226 -13.46 16.93 -17.70
CA ASP A 226 -13.66 16.68 -19.13
C ASP A 226 -14.52 15.44 -19.37
N ARG A 227 -15.78 15.67 -19.76
CA ARG A 227 -16.73 14.59 -20.05
C ARG A 227 -16.31 13.70 -21.22
N ASN A 228 -15.50 14.20 -22.15
CA ASN A 228 -15.02 13.42 -23.29
C ASN A 228 -13.97 12.38 -22.87
N ALA A 229 -13.38 12.54 -21.69
CA ALA A 229 -12.36 11.65 -21.16
C ALA A 229 -12.91 10.40 -20.46
N ALA A 230 -14.23 10.19 -20.42
CA ALA A 230 -14.86 9.10 -19.65
C ALA A 230 -14.36 7.69 -20.03
N HIS A 231 -13.87 7.52 -21.27
CA HIS A 231 -13.35 6.25 -21.77
C HIS A 231 -11.84 6.06 -21.54
N GLN A 232 -11.13 7.10 -21.11
CA GLN A 232 -9.69 7.04 -20.89
C GLN A 232 -9.34 6.26 -19.62
N THR A 233 -8.19 5.61 -19.67
CA THR A 233 -7.58 4.87 -18.58
C THR A 233 -6.88 5.81 -17.61
N SER A 234 -6.66 5.37 -16.37
CA SER A 234 -5.90 6.18 -15.39
C SER A 234 -4.43 6.36 -15.78
N GLU A 235 -3.88 5.49 -16.62
CA GLU A 235 -2.52 5.65 -17.16
C GLU A 235 -2.45 6.80 -18.19
N GLU A 236 -3.43 6.88 -19.09
CA GLU A 236 -3.55 7.98 -20.06
C GLU A 236 -3.76 9.33 -19.34
N ILE A 237 -4.68 9.38 -18.38
CA ILE A 237 -4.92 10.59 -17.58
C ILE A 237 -3.69 10.95 -16.74
N GLY A 238 -3.01 9.95 -16.16
CA GLY A 238 -1.77 10.18 -15.44
C GLY A 238 -0.67 10.80 -16.31
N THR A 239 -0.64 10.47 -17.60
CA THR A 239 0.26 11.13 -18.55
C THR A 239 -0.09 12.60 -18.73
N LEU A 240 -1.38 12.93 -18.89
CA LEU A 240 -1.83 14.33 -18.96
C LEU A 240 -1.50 15.12 -17.68
N VAL A 241 -1.64 14.49 -16.51
CA VAL A 241 -1.28 15.09 -15.21
C VAL A 241 0.21 15.42 -15.16
N ARG A 242 1.09 14.47 -15.50
CA ARG A 242 2.55 14.69 -15.52
C ARG A 242 2.98 15.72 -16.55
N GLU A 243 2.24 15.88 -17.64
CA GLU A 243 2.46 16.91 -18.66
C GLU A 243 1.87 18.28 -18.29
N GLY A 244 1.22 18.42 -17.12
CA GLY A 244 0.61 19.67 -16.67
C GLY A 244 -0.67 20.07 -17.43
N LYS A 245 -1.31 19.10 -18.11
CA LYS A 245 -2.53 19.29 -18.92
C LYS A 245 -3.82 18.96 -18.17
N ALA A 246 -3.72 18.48 -16.93
CA ALA A 246 -4.87 18.09 -16.10
C ALA A 246 -4.72 18.63 -14.66
N ASN A 247 -4.45 19.93 -14.53
CA ASN A 247 -4.11 20.57 -13.25
C ASN A 247 -5.24 20.47 -12.22
N GLU A 248 -6.49 20.62 -12.65
CA GLU A 248 -7.66 20.50 -11.78
C GLU A 248 -7.85 19.07 -11.25
N THR A 249 -7.45 18.08 -12.05
CA THR A 249 -7.44 16.66 -11.64
C THR A 249 -6.36 16.41 -10.60
N LEU A 250 -5.13 16.90 -10.85
CA LEU A 250 -4.03 16.82 -9.90
C LEU A 250 -4.39 17.48 -8.57
N ALA A 251 -4.87 18.73 -8.62
CA ALA A 251 -5.33 19.53 -7.49
C ALA A 251 -6.38 18.78 -6.65
N THR A 252 -7.40 18.24 -7.31
CA THR A 252 -8.48 17.50 -6.64
C THR A 252 -7.98 16.19 -6.03
N PHE A 253 -7.14 15.45 -6.75
CA PHE A 253 -6.53 14.22 -6.24
C PHE A 253 -5.65 14.51 -5.02
N ALA A 254 -4.80 15.54 -5.09
CA ALA A 254 -3.93 15.99 -4.00
C ALA A 254 -4.76 16.35 -2.76
N TRP A 255 -5.87 17.07 -2.93
CA TRP A 255 -6.76 17.41 -1.81
C TRP A 255 -7.36 16.17 -1.13
N TYR A 256 -7.89 15.21 -1.89
CA TYR A 256 -8.42 13.97 -1.31
C TYR A 256 -7.33 13.10 -0.65
N LEU A 257 -6.13 13.09 -1.23
CA LEU A 257 -4.98 12.42 -0.64
C LEU A 257 -4.60 13.09 0.69
N GLY A 258 -4.61 14.42 0.74
CA GLY A 258 -4.38 15.19 1.96
C GLY A 258 -5.42 14.91 3.03
N LEU A 259 -6.71 14.84 2.67
CA LEU A 259 -7.79 14.45 3.58
C LEU A 259 -7.56 13.06 4.20
N LEU A 260 -7.16 12.08 3.38
CA LEU A 260 -6.87 10.73 3.87
C LEU A 260 -5.66 10.75 4.81
N VAL A 261 -4.58 11.43 4.43
CA VAL A 261 -3.38 11.57 5.27
C VAL A 261 -3.71 12.25 6.60
N GLY A 262 -4.48 13.34 6.60
CA GLY A 262 -4.93 14.02 7.82
C GLY A 262 -5.80 13.14 8.70
N THR A 263 -6.72 12.37 8.08
CA THR A 263 -7.57 11.39 8.79
C THR A 263 -6.73 10.31 9.46
N VAL A 264 -5.73 9.78 8.75
CA VAL A 264 -4.82 8.76 9.27
C VAL A 264 -3.95 9.34 10.39
N GLN A 265 -3.43 10.55 10.24
CA GLN A 265 -2.66 11.20 11.30
C GLN A 265 -3.48 11.36 12.58
N LEU A 266 -4.75 11.76 12.48
CA LEU A 266 -5.64 11.87 13.64
C LEU A 266 -6.01 10.51 14.25
N SER A 267 -6.27 9.51 13.41
CA SER A 267 -6.74 8.20 13.88
C SER A 267 -5.62 7.39 14.53
N PHE A 268 -4.39 7.53 14.02
CA PHE A 268 -3.27 6.70 14.42
C PHE A 268 -2.24 7.42 15.28
N MET A 269 -2.15 8.76 15.22
CA MET A 269 -1.10 9.56 15.86
C MET A 269 0.32 8.97 15.62
N PRO A 270 0.73 8.78 14.34
CA PRO A 270 1.90 7.99 13.99
C PRO A 270 3.22 8.76 14.19
N ASP A 271 3.62 8.95 15.44
CA ASP A 271 4.89 9.61 15.81
C ASP A 271 6.15 8.81 15.41
N GLY A 272 6.00 7.52 15.10
CA GLY A 272 7.02 6.70 14.44
C GLY A 272 7.01 6.80 12.90
N GLY A 273 6.03 7.51 12.34
CA GLY A 273 5.97 7.89 10.93
C GLY A 273 4.80 7.30 10.13
N LEU A 274 4.33 8.07 9.17
CA LEU A 274 3.38 7.68 8.13
C LEU A 274 4.12 7.51 6.79
N TRP A 275 4.12 6.28 6.29
CA TRP A 275 4.88 5.84 5.13
C TRP A 275 3.92 5.54 3.98
N ILE A 276 3.92 6.38 2.96
CA ILE A 276 3.04 6.27 1.79
C ILE A 276 3.73 5.46 0.70
N THR A 277 3.01 4.58 0.01
CA THR A 277 3.51 3.81 -1.13
C THR A 277 2.39 3.51 -2.12
N GLY A 278 2.67 2.68 -3.13
CA GLY A 278 1.71 2.17 -4.09
C GLY A 278 1.85 2.81 -5.47
N GLY A 279 1.49 2.04 -6.49
CA GLY A 279 1.78 2.39 -7.89
C GLY A 279 1.13 3.69 -8.37
N VAL A 280 -0.01 4.12 -7.80
CA VAL A 280 -0.63 5.39 -8.19
C VAL A 280 0.23 6.55 -7.67
N VAL A 281 0.56 6.54 -6.38
CA VAL A 281 1.38 7.59 -5.76
C VAL A 281 2.78 7.64 -6.37
N LEU A 282 3.42 6.49 -6.61
CA LEU A 282 4.78 6.44 -7.16
C LEU A 282 4.90 6.99 -8.58
N ASN A 283 3.80 6.98 -9.34
CA ASN A 283 3.74 7.56 -10.68
C ASN A 283 3.38 9.06 -10.69
N HIS A 284 3.09 9.63 -9.51
CA HIS A 284 2.55 10.97 -9.32
C HIS A 284 3.14 11.66 -8.08
N LEU A 285 4.47 11.67 -7.95
CA LEU A 285 5.14 12.28 -6.79
C LEU A 285 4.93 13.79 -6.70
N GLU A 286 4.56 14.44 -7.81
CA GLU A 286 4.17 15.85 -7.89
C GLU A 286 2.94 16.17 -7.02
N LEU A 287 2.11 15.18 -6.67
CA LEU A 287 0.95 15.35 -5.77
C LEU A 287 1.35 15.95 -4.42
N PHE A 288 2.51 15.55 -3.90
CA PHE A 288 2.96 15.98 -2.57
C PHE A 288 3.56 17.39 -2.55
N GLU A 289 3.86 17.92 -3.72
CA GLU A 289 4.38 19.28 -3.89
C GLU A 289 3.25 20.29 -4.16
N HIS A 290 2.03 19.79 -4.43
CA HIS A 290 0.87 20.61 -4.68
C HIS A 290 0.25 21.12 -3.37
N ASN A 291 -0.06 22.42 -3.29
CA ASN A 291 -0.61 23.06 -2.08
C ASN A 291 -1.90 22.40 -1.57
N ASP A 292 -2.74 21.92 -2.48
CA ASP A 292 -3.99 21.23 -2.12
C ASP A 292 -3.77 19.97 -1.27
N PHE A 293 -2.61 19.31 -1.36
CA PHE A 293 -2.27 18.21 -0.46
C PHE A 293 -2.21 18.67 1.00
N LEU A 294 -1.54 19.80 1.26
CA LEU A 294 -1.50 20.39 2.60
C LEU A 294 -2.88 20.91 3.02
N HIS A 295 -3.61 21.60 2.13
CA HIS A 295 -4.96 22.07 2.45
C HIS A 295 -5.90 20.91 2.81
N GLY A 296 -5.75 19.74 2.18
CA GLY A 296 -6.47 18.53 2.56
C GLY A 296 -6.15 18.05 3.98
N ILE A 297 -4.86 18.02 4.36
CA ILE A 297 -4.42 17.64 5.72
C ILE A 297 -4.93 18.63 6.78
N GLU A 298 -4.91 19.91 6.44
CA GLU A 298 -5.30 21.02 7.31
C GLU A 298 -6.83 21.12 7.46
N SER A 299 -7.58 20.46 6.57
CA SER A 299 -9.04 20.47 6.60
C SER A 299 -9.63 19.79 7.86
N SER A 300 -8.78 19.12 8.65
CA SER A 300 -9.10 18.65 10.00
C SER A 300 -8.20 19.34 11.05
N PRO A 301 -8.51 20.54 11.55
CA PRO A 301 -7.56 21.37 12.30
C PRO A 301 -7.18 20.84 13.69
N ALA A 302 -7.90 19.82 14.18
CA ALA A 302 -7.61 19.19 15.46
C ALA A 302 -6.14 18.73 15.53
N TYR A 303 -5.44 19.16 16.60
CA TYR A 303 -4.05 18.83 16.88
C TYR A 303 -3.06 19.08 15.71
N LEU A 304 -3.37 19.99 14.77
CA LEU A 304 -2.55 20.22 13.57
C LEU A 304 -1.07 20.50 13.92
N ASN A 305 -0.81 21.32 14.95
CA ASN A 305 0.54 21.61 15.43
C ASN A 305 1.33 20.36 15.86
N VAL A 306 0.64 19.34 16.40
CA VAL A 306 1.24 18.05 16.75
C VAL A 306 1.41 17.18 15.51
N ARG A 307 0.37 17.09 14.67
CA ARG A 307 0.36 16.22 13.49
C ARG A 307 1.38 16.61 12.43
N GLN A 308 1.70 17.90 12.30
CA GLN A 308 2.76 18.38 11.42
C GLN A 308 4.16 17.91 11.86
N GLN A 309 4.31 17.44 13.10
CA GLN A 309 5.56 16.89 13.64
C GLN A 309 5.68 15.37 13.48
N PHE A 310 4.69 14.70 12.88
CA PHE A 310 4.82 13.28 12.56
C PHE A 310 5.66 13.09 11.30
N PRO A 311 6.64 12.17 11.29
CA PRO A 311 7.37 11.84 10.07
C PRO A 311 6.41 11.44 8.95
N LEU A 312 6.58 12.05 7.79
CA LEU A 312 5.77 11.76 6.62
C LEU A 312 6.71 11.53 5.43
N ALA A 313 6.60 10.38 4.78
CA ALA A 313 7.46 10.06 3.65
C ALA A 313 6.82 9.09 2.66
N VAL A 314 7.39 9.03 1.47
CA VAL A 314 7.04 8.07 0.42
C VAL A 314 8.12 6.99 0.34
N LEU A 315 7.73 5.72 0.39
CA LEU A 315 8.62 4.58 0.12
C LEU A 315 8.71 4.39 -1.41
N CYS A 316 9.84 4.77 -2.00
CA CYS A 316 9.99 4.93 -3.45
C CYS A 316 10.16 3.62 -4.24
N ASN A 317 10.54 2.54 -3.56
CA ASN A 317 10.87 1.26 -4.19
C ASN A 317 9.93 0.15 -3.71
N THR A 318 9.63 -0.81 -4.58
CA THR A 318 8.75 -1.95 -4.24
C THR A 318 9.42 -2.98 -3.34
N GLU A 319 10.74 -2.92 -3.17
CA GLU A 319 11.51 -3.88 -2.37
C GLU A 319 11.17 -3.87 -0.87
N HIS A 320 10.52 -2.80 -0.37
CA HIS A 320 9.98 -2.74 0.98
C HIS A 320 9.13 -3.97 1.36
N ALA A 321 8.28 -4.47 0.46
CA ALA A 321 7.43 -5.64 0.72
C ALA A 321 8.27 -6.91 0.95
N PHE A 322 9.36 -7.09 0.20
CA PHE A 322 10.27 -8.22 0.39
C PHE A 322 11.08 -8.07 1.67
N MET A 323 11.65 -6.89 1.89
CA MET A 323 12.49 -6.62 3.07
C MET A 323 11.68 -6.78 4.36
N GLY A 324 10.49 -6.23 4.41
CA GLY A 324 9.64 -6.38 5.58
C GLY A 324 9.02 -7.77 5.74
N GLY A 325 8.74 -8.48 4.64
CA GLY A 325 8.32 -9.88 4.71
C GLY A 325 9.42 -10.77 5.28
N ALA A 326 10.68 -10.49 4.91
CA ALA A 326 11.83 -11.19 5.44
C ALA A 326 12.07 -10.87 6.92
N TYR A 327 11.88 -9.60 7.31
CA TYR A 327 11.91 -9.20 8.72
C TYR A 327 10.84 -9.94 9.53
N TYR A 328 9.59 -9.97 9.04
CA TYR A 328 8.50 -10.70 9.69
C TYR A 328 8.85 -12.18 9.87
N ALA A 329 9.25 -12.85 8.79
CA ALA A 329 9.62 -14.27 8.84
C ALA A 329 10.75 -14.52 9.85
N ASN A 330 11.83 -13.74 9.80
CA ASN A 330 12.97 -13.94 10.68
C ASN A 330 12.62 -13.82 12.18
N GLN A 331 11.65 -12.97 12.51
CA GLN A 331 11.22 -12.73 13.89
C GLN A 331 10.12 -13.68 14.38
N ARG A 332 9.31 -14.23 13.46
CA ARG A 332 8.10 -15.00 13.79
C ARG A 332 8.16 -16.48 13.45
N LEU A 333 9.10 -16.88 12.60
CA LEU A 333 9.27 -18.24 12.06
C LEU A 333 10.69 -18.76 12.36
#